data_AF-A0A9W7HYK9-F1
#
_entry.id   AF-A0A9W7HYK9-F1
#
_cell.length_a   1.000
_cell.length_b   1.000
_cell.length_c   1.000
_cell.angle_alpha   90.00
_cell.angle_beta   90.00
_cell.angle_gamma   90.00
#
_symmetry.space_group_name_H-M   'P 1'
#
loop_
_entity.id
_entity.type
_entity.pdbx_description
1 polymer ?
#
loop_
_entity_poly.entity_id
_entity_poly.type
_entity_poly.pdbx_seq_one_letter_code
_entity_poly.pdbx_strand_id
1 'polypeptide(L)'
;MSLRPNARTEVRRNRYKVAVDAEEGRRRREDNMVEIRKNRREESLQKKRREGLQAQPMPASLHSSAVEKKLESLPAMVAGVWSDDSNLQLEATTQFRKLLSIERSPPIEEVIQAGVVPRFIEFLLREDIPQLQFEAAWGPH
;
A
#
# COMPACT_ATOMS: atom_id res chain seq x y z
N MET A 1 -28.38 -68.28 -26.90
CA MET A 1 -27.57 -68.50 -25.67
C MET A 1 -26.99 -67.16 -25.25
N SER A 2 -27.48 -66.59 -24.16
CA SER A 2 -27.12 -65.23 -23.71
C SER A 2 -25.79 -65.26 -22.96
N LEU A 3 -24.75 -64.61 -23.51
CA LEU A 3 -23.46 -64.43 -22.85
C LEU A 3 -23.61 -63.36 -21.75
N ARG A 4 -23.84 -63.81 -20.51
CA ARG A 4 -23.83 -62.92 -19.33
C ARG A 4 -22.43 -62.31 -19.19
N PRO A 5 -22.29 -60.98 -19.05
CA PRO A 5 -21.01 -60.36 -18.73
C PRO A 5 -20.49 -60.95 -17.42
N ASN A 6 -19.25 -61.46 -17.43
CA ASN A 6 -18.62 -62.03 -16.26
C ASN A 6 -18.31 -60.88 -15.27
N ALA A 7 -18.67 -61.01 -13.99
CA ALA A 7 -18.43 -59.99 -12.95
C ALA A 7 -16.95 -59.55 -12.91
N ARG A 8 -16.03 -60.43 -13.33
CA ARG A 8 -14.60 -60.17 -13.42
C ARG A 8 -14.20 -59.13 -14.49
N THR A 9 -14.99 -58.97 -15.56
CA THR A 9 -14.78 -57.93 -16.58
C THR A 9 -15.33 -56.56 -16.18
N GLU A 10 -16.39 -56.52 -15.35
CA GLU A 10 -16.93 -55.25 -14.82
C GLU A 10 -16.00 -54.62 -13.79
N VAL A 11 -15.43 -55.42 -12.87
CA VAL A 11 -14.45 -54.97 -11.88
C VAL A 11 -13.20 -54.37 -12.55
N ARG A 12 -12.80 -54.90 -13.70
CA ARG A 12 -11.64 -54.42 -14.46
C ARG A 12 -11.94 -53.11 -15.20
N ARG A 13 -13.19 -52.88 -15.61
CA ARG A 13 -13.64 -51.62 -16.23
C ARG A 13 -13.78 -50.49 -15.21
N ASN A 14 -14.21 -50.80 -13.99
CA ASN A 14 -14.34 -49.83 -12.90
C ASN A 14 -13.00 -49.33 -12.35
N ARG A 15 -11.91 -50.13 -12.45
CA ARG A 15 -10.58 -49.70 -11.98
C ARG A 15 -9.87 -48.70 -12.90
N TYR A 16 -10.21 -48.67 -14.19
CA TYR A 16 -9.57 -47.76 -15.17
C TYR A 16 -10.35 -46.47 -15.41
N LYS A 17 -11.60 -46.40 -14.97
CA LYS A 17 -12.36 -45.14 -14.91
C LYS A 17 -12.31 -44.58 -13.48
N VAL A 18 -11.12 -44.31 -12.96
CA VAL A 18 -10.98 -43.16 -12.07
C VAL A 18 -11.11 -41.96 -12.99
N ALA A 19 -12.36 -41.61 -13.33
CA ALA A 19 -12.61 -40.29 -13.89
C ALA A 19 -12.03 -39.32 -12.87
N VAL A 20 -11.05 -38.52 -13.27
CA VAL A 20 -10.63 -37.38 -12.46
C VAL A 20 -11.91 -36.63 -12.18
N ASP A 21 -12.40 -36.74 -10.94
CA ASP A 21 -13.69 -36.22 -10.57
C ASP A 21 -13.60 -34.71 -10.78
N ALA A 22 -14.35 -34.21 -11.76
CA ALA A 22 -14.29 -32.80 -12.15
C ALA A 22 -14.67 -31.90 -10.98
N GLU A 23 -15.49 -32.42 -10.05
CA GLU A 23 -15.86 -31.77 -8.80
C GLU A 23 -14.70 -31.79 -7.81
N GLU A 24 -13.94 -32.88 -7.71
CA GLU A 24 -12.73 -32.95 -6.89
C GLU A 24 -11.62 -32.02 -7.43
N GLY A 25 -11.49 -31.88 -8.75
CA GLY A 25 -10.60 -30.90 -9.39
C GLY A 25 -11.05 -29.44 -9.21
N ARG A 26 -12.35 -29.18 -9.06
CA ARG A 26 -12.89 -27.85 -8.72
C ARG A 26 -12.61 -27.54 -7.25
N ARG A 27 -12.93 -28.46 -6.34
CA ARG A 27 -12.62 -28.31 -4.91
C ARG A 27 -11.14 -28.10 -4.65
N ARG A 28 -10.25 -28.89 -5.28
CA ARG A 28 -8.80 -28.68 -5.16
C ARG A 28 -8.35 -27.28 -5.58
N ARG A 29 -8.96 -26.68 -6.61
CA ARG A 29 -8.64 -25.31 -7.06
C ARG A 29 -9.15 -24.25 -6.07
N GLU A 30 -10.35 -24.45 -5.54
CA GLU A 30 -10.93 -23.55 -4.54
C GLU A 30 -10.15 -23.61 -3.23
N ASP A 31 -9.85 -24.82 -2.75
CA ASP A 31 -9.06 -25.06 -1.54
C ASP A 31 -7.66 -24.47 -1.67
N ASN A 32 -6.99 -24.66 -2.82
CA ASN A 32 -5.68 -24.08 -3.08
C ASN A 32 -5.73 -22.55 -3.11
N MET A 33 -6.77 -21.95 -3.70
CA MET A 33 -6.92 -20.49 -3.72
C MET A 33 -7.19 -19.92 -2.33
N VAL A 34 -7.99 -20.60 -1.51
CA VAL A 34 -8.25 -20.22 -0.11
C VAL A 34 -6.99 -20.37 0.73
N GLU A 35 -6.24 -21.44 0.53
CA GLU A 35 -4.95 -21.69 1.19
C GLU A 35 -3.92 -20.63 0.83
N ILE A 36 -3.81 -20.23 -0.45
CA ILE A 36 -2.94 -19.13 -0.88
C ILE A 36 -3.33 -17.82 -0.18
N ARG A 37 -4.63 -17.51 -0.09
CA ARG A 37 -5.10 -16.30 0.60
C ARG A 37 -4.82 -16.34 2.09
N LYS A 38 -5.00 -17.50 2.72
CA LYS A 38 -4.71 -17.73 4.15
C LYS A 38 -3.21 -17.64 4.42
N ASN A 39 -2.38 -18.26 3.59
CA ASN A 39 -0.93 -18.20 3.68
C ASN A 39 -0.41 -16.78 3.44
N ARG A 40 -0.96 -16.02 2.48
CA ARG A 40 -0.56 -14.61 2.29
C ARG A 40 -0.93 -13.73 3.49
N ARG A 41 -2.09 -13.98 4.12
CA ARG A 41 -2.50 -13.31 5.36
C ARG A 41 -1.60 -13.74 6.53
N GLU A 42 -1.30 -15.03 6.64
CA GLU A 42 -0.45 -15.58 7.69
C GLU A 42 1.00 -15.14 7.55
N GLU A 43 1.58 -15.11 6.34
CA GLU A 43 2.87 -14.50 6.02
C GLU A 43 2.88 -13.01 6.36
N SER A 44 1.82 -12.27 6.06
CA SER A 44 1.73 -10.85 6.43
C SER A 44 1.71 -10.66 7.95
N LEU A 45 0.98 -11.52 8.68
CA LEU A 45 0.95 -11.53 10.15
C LEU A 45 2.26 -12.03 10.76
N GLN A 46 2.92 -12.99 10.11
CA GLN A 46 4.18 -13.56 10.54
C GLN A 46 5.34 -12.60 10.24
N LYS A 47 5.26 -11.83 9.15
CA LYS A 47 6.14 -10.69 8.85
C LYS A 47 5.97 -9.60 9.90
N LYS A 48 4.74 -9.20 10.25
CA LYS A 48 4.48 -8.28 11.38
C LYS A 48 5.02 -8.80 12.72
N ARG A 49 4.86 -10.10 13.02
CA ARG A 49 5.42 -10.72 14.24
C ARG A 49 6.95 -10.80 14.19
N ARG A 50 7.53 -11.16 13.05
CA ARG A 50 8.99 -11.28 12.86
C ARG A 50 9.66 -9.91 12.87
N GLU A 51 9.03 -8.88 12.31
CA GLU A 51 9.44 -7.48 12.43
C GLU A 51 9.25 -6.96 13.87
N GLY A 52 8.23 -7.44 14.59
CA GLY A 52 8.06 -7.16 16.02
C GLY A 52 9.09 -7.85 16.93
N LEU A 53 9.68 -8.98 16.51
CA LEU A 53 10.74 -9.71 17.24
C LEU A 53 12.16 -9.40 16.74
N GLN A 54 12.33 -8.86 15.53
CA GLN A 54 13.57 -8.24 15.03
C GLN A 54 13.61 -6.73 15.30
N ALA A 55 12.83 -6.25 16.26
CA ALA A 55 13.16 -5.05 17.01
C ALA A 55 14.41 -5.33 17.88
N GLN A 56 15.56 -5.53 17.23
CA GLN A 56 16.75 -4.86 17.71
C GLN A 56 16.39 -3.37 17.73
N PRO A 57 16.64 -2.62 18.81
CA PRO A 57 16.36 -1.20 18.85
C PRO A 57 17.26 -0.49 17.83
N MET A 58 16.85 -0.46 16.57
CA MET A 58 17.22 0.61 15.66
C MET A 58 16.56 1.85 16.26
N PRO A 59 17.34 2.85 16.70
CA PRO A 59 16.81 3.86 17.58
C PRO A 59 15.73 4.65 16.83
N ALA A 60 14.52 4.70 17.40
CA ALA A 60 13.44 5.60 16.98
C ALA A 60 13.92 7.06 16.84
N SER A 61 15.04 7.39 17.49
CA SER A 61 15.80 8.64 17.34
C SER A 61 16.17 8.99 15.89
N LEU A 62 16.50 8.03 15.02
CA LEU A 62 16.90 8.36 13.63
C LEU A 62 15.71 8.88 12.81
N HIS A 63 14.53 8.26 12.93
CA HIS A 63 13.33 8.74 12.25
C HIS A 63 12.78 10.03 12.86
N SER A 64 12.78 10.15 14.20
CA SER A 64 12.43 11.40 14.90
C SER A 64 13.33 12.55 14.42
N SER A 65 14.64 12.32 14.34
CA SER A 65 15.61 13.35 13.92
C SER A 65 15.39 13.83 12.48
N ALA A 66 14.88 12.98 11.59
CA ALA A 66 14.60 13.36 10.21
C ALA A 66 13.33 14.22 10.08
N VAL A 67 12.31 13.93 10.90
CA VAL A 67 11.09 14.76 10.99
C VAL A 67 11.43 16.09 11.65
N GLU A 68 12.19 16.09 12.75
CA GLU A 68 12.63 17.29 13.47
C GLU A 68 13.42 18.23 12.54
N LYS A 69 14.40 17.72 11.78
CA LYS A 69 15.15 18.51 10.80
C LYS A 69 14.28 19.09 9.69
N LYS A 70 13.24 18.38 9.24
CA LYS A 70 12.28 18.92 8.26
C LYS A 70 11.37 19.96 8.88
N LEU A 71 11.01 19.82 10.15
CA LEU A 71 10.27 20.84 10.91
C LEU A 71 11.10 22.12 11.11
N GLU A 72 12.41 22.02 11.29
CA GLU A 72 13.30 23.19 11.31
C GLU A 72 13.26 23.96 9.99
N SER A 73 13.04 23.29 8.86
CA SER A 73 12.88 23.91 7.54
C SER A 73 11.46 24.41 7.23
N LEU A 74 10.49 24.17 8.13
CA LEU A 74 9.09 24.54 7.93
C LEU A 74 8.89 26.04 7.65
N PRO A 75 9.55 26.97 8.37
CA PRO A 75 9.45 28.40 8.05
C PRO A 75 9.90 28.74 6.62
N ALA A 76 10.95 28.08 6.12
CA ALA A 76 11.44 28.29 4.75
C ALA A 76 10.47 27.74 3.70
N MET A 77 9.88 26.56 3.95
CA MET A 77 8.84 26.00 3.08
C MET A 77 7.60 26.91 3.03
N VAL A 78 7.17 27.43 4.17
CA VAL A 78 6.06 28.41 4.24
C VAL A 78 6.40 29.63 3.40
N ALA A 79 7.58 30.23 3.58
CA ALA A 79 8.00 31.38 2.79
C ALA A 79 8.00 31.09 1.27
N GLY A 80 8.40 29.89 0.85
CA GLY A 80 8.36 29.48 -0.57
C GLY A 80 6.94 29.41 -1.13
N VAL A 81 5.99 28.86 -0.37
CA VAL A 81 4.56 28.78 -0.73
C VAL A 81 3.92 30.17 -0.87
N TRP A 82 4.35 31.12 -0.04
CA TRP A 82 3.87 32.52 -0.07
C TRP A 82 4.65 33.42 -1.03
N SER A 83 5.72 32.94 -1.66
CA SER A 83 6.47 33.72 -2.65
C SER A 83 5.66 33.92 -3.94
N ASP A 84 6.10 34.84 -4.79
CA ASP A 84 5.51 35.06 -6.13
C ASP A 84 6.22 34.24 -7.23
N ASP A 85 7.30 33.54 -6.90
CA ASP A 85 8.05 32.70 -7.85
C ASP A 85 7.42 31.32 -7.95
N SER A 86 6.90 30.99 -9.14
CA SER A 86 6.31 29.69 -9.45
C SER A 86 7.24 28.49 -9.14
N ASN A 87 8.56 28.63 -9.32
CA ASN A 87 9.51 27.56 -9.03
C ASN A 87 9.64 27.33 -7.52
N LEU A 88 9.72 28.41 -6.74
CA LEU A 88 9.79 28.31 -5.27
C LEU A 88 8.48 27.77 -4.69
N GLN A 89 7.33 28.17 -5.25
CA GLN A 89 6.03 27.62 -4.87
C GLN A 89 5.96 26.11 -5.13
N LEU A 90 6.41 25.67 -6.32
CA LEU A 90 6.42 24.25 -6.69
C LEU A 90 7.36 23.43 -5.79
N GLU A 91 8.57 23.94 -5.57
CA GLU A 91 9.56 23.29 -4.71
C GLU A 91 9.02 23.14 -3.28
N ALA A 92 8.52 24.23 -2.70
CA ALA A 92 7.98 24.22 -1.35
C ALA A 92 6.77 23.30 -1.21
N THR A 93 5.83 23.34 -2.16
CA THR A 93 4.66 22.45 -2.19
C THR A 93 5.08 20.97 -2.29
N THR A 94 6.08 20.67 -3.10
CA THR A 94 6.67 19.32 -3.20
C THR A 94 7.28 18.86 -1.88
N GLN A 95 7.95 19.77 -1.15
CA GLN A 95 8.51 19.47 0.16
C GLN A 95 7.41 19.21 1.20
N PHE A 96 6.32 19.98 1.18
CA PHE A 96 5.14 19.73 2.02
C PHE A 96 4.52 18.35 1.74
N ARG A 97 4.35 17.96 0.47
CA ARG A 97 3.88 16.61 0.13
C ARG A 97 4.79 15.53 0.72
N LYS A 98 6.10 15.68 0.57
CA LYS A 98 7.10 14.73 1.12
C LYS A 98 7.12 14.71 2.65
N LEU A 99 6.79 15.82 3.31
CA LEU A 99 6.67 15.91 4.76
C LEU A 99 5.41 15.18 5.26
N LEU A 100 4.31 15.32 4.54
CA LEU A 100 3.03 14.70 4.89
C LEU A 100 2.94 13.21 4.49
N SER A 101 3.79 12.75 3.57
CA SER A 101 3.87 11.34 3.15
C SER A 101 4.69 10.46 4.10
N ILE A 102 5.03 10.95 5.30
CA ILE A 102 5.81 10.18 6.28
C ILE A 102 4.91 9.12 6.93
N GLU A 103 5.31 7.85 6.85
CA GLU A 103 4.49 6.68 7.23
C GLU A 103 4.07 6.66 8.71
N ARG A 104 4.82 7.31 9.60
CA ARG A 104 4.51 7.37 11.03
C ARG A 104 4.38 8.80 11.48
N SER A 105 3.19 9.14 11.98
CA SER A 105 2.86 10.43 12.61
C SER A 105 3.34 11.64 11.79
N PRO A 106 2.80 11.86 10.58
CA PRO A 106 3.12 13.07 9.82
C PRO A 106 2.72 14.32 10.62
N PRO A 107 3.49 15.42 10.52
CA PRO A 107 3.26 16.64 11.29
C PRO A 107 2.12 17.47 10.67
N ILE A 108 0.91 16.91 10.69
CA ILE A 108 -0.28 17.51 10.07
C ILE A 108 -0.67 18.79 10.82
N GLU A 109 -0.64 18.76 12.15
CA GLU A 109 -1.06 19.88 12.99
C GLU A 109 -0.14 21.09 12.79
N GLU A 110 1.16 20.87 12.70
CA GLU A 110 2.16 21.90 12.47
C GLU A 110 2.00 22.54 11.08
N VAL A 111 1.64 21.74 10.07
CA VAL A 111 1.34 22.25 8.72
C VAL A 111 0.05 23.08 8.71
N ILE A 112 -0.98 22.68 9.46
CA ILE A 112 -2.22 23.45 9.60
C ILE A 112 -1.94 24.78 10.32
N GLN A 113 -1.20 24.74 11.43
CA GLN A 113 -0.83 25.92 12.20
C GLN A 113 0.05 26.90 11.42
N ALA A 114 0.85 26.39 10.50
CA ALA A 114 1.64 27.21 9.58
C ALA A 114 0.79 27.98 8.55
N GLY A 115 -0.51 27.70 8.45
CA GLY A 115 -1.46 28.49 7.66
C GLY A 115 -1.32 28.35 6.14
N VAL A 116 -0.71 27.27 5.66
CA VAL A 116 -0.48 27.05 4.21
C VAL A 116 -1.69 26.45 3.48
N VAL A 117 -2.69 25.93 4.21
CA VAL A 117 -3.87 25.27 3.64
C VAL A 117 -4.68 26.17 2.68
N PRO A 118 -5.00 27.44 3.03
CA PRO A 118 -5.70 28.33 2.09
C PRO A 118 -4.92 28.54 0.79
N ARG A 119 -3.59 28.61 0.88
CA ARG A 119 -2.72 28.81 -0.26
C ARG A 119 -2.65 27.59 -1.18
N PHE A 120 -2.66 26.38 -0.63
CA PHE A 120 -2.79 25.16 -1.43
C PHE A 120 -4.11 25.10 -2.18
N ILE A 121 -5.21 25.56 -1.57
CA ILE A 121 -6.51 25.64 -2.25
C ILE A 121 -6.43 26.60 -3.46
N GLU A 122 -5.77 27.75 -3.31
CA GLU A 122 -5.54 28.66 -4.43
C GLU A 122 -4.70 28.02 -5.55
N PHE A 123 -3.69 27.22 -5.19
CA PHE A 123 -2.88 26.49 -6.18
C PHE A 123 -3.70 25.48 -6.97
N LEU A 124 -4.74 24.88 -6.40
CA LEU A 124 -5.65 24.00 -7.14
C LEU A 124 -6.41 24.73 -8.24
N LEU A 125 -6.62 26.04 -8.11
CA LEU A 125 -7.33 26.86 -9.09
C LEU A 125 -6.40 27.41 -10.19
N ARG A 126 -5.08 27.23 -10.06
CA ARG A 126 -4.07 27.74 -11.00
C ARG A 126 -3.86 26.81 -12.20
N GLU A 127 -4.73 26.93 -13.20
CA GLU A 127 -4.67 26.14 -14.45
C GLU A 127 -3.42 26.45 -15.30
N ASP A 128 -2.78 27.59 -15.07
CA ASP A 128 -1.53 28.02 -15.71
C ASP A 128 -0.33 27.16 -15.30
N ILE A 129 -0.39 26.46 -14.15
CA ILE A 129 0.72 25.64 -13.63
C ILE A 129 0.21 24.25 -13.20
N PRO A 130 -0.02 23.32 -14.15
CA PRO A 130 -0.58 21.99 -13.84
C PRO A 130 0.27 21.16 -12.87
N GLN A 131 1.58 21.36 -12.86
CA GLN A 131 2.48 20.66 -11.92
C GLN A 131 2.25 21.11 -10.48
N LEU A 132 2.01 22.41 -10.26
CA LEU A 132 1.73 22.96 -8.94
C LEU A 132 0.36 22.48 -8.44
N GLN A 133 -0.65 22.44 -9.32
CA GLN A 133 -1.95 21.85 -9.03
C GLN A 133 -1.83 20.39 -8.56
N PHE A 134 -1.03 19.58 -9.26
CA PHE A 134 -0.83 18.18 -8.92
C PHE A 134 -0.18 18.00 -7.54
N GLU A 135 0.88 18.75 -7.23
CA GLU A 135 1.54 18.67 -5.92
C GLU A 135 0.64 19.19 -4.80
N ALA A 136 -0.14 20.25 -5.03
CA ALA A 136 -1.09 20.79 -4.05
C ALA A 136 -2.30 19.86 -3.81
N ALA A 137 -2.74 19.12 -4.83
CA ALA A 137 -3.85 18.16 -4.74
C ALA A 137 -3.46 16.87 -4.02
N TRP A 138 -2.18 16.51 -4.04
CA TRP A 138 -1.64 15.30 -3.43
C TRP A 138 -1.53 15.46 -1.90
N GLY A 139 -2.66 15.73 -1.26
CA GLY A 139 -2.84 15.66 0.19
C GLY A 139 -2.63 14.24 0.73
N PRO A 140 -2.39 14.12 2.05
CA PRO A 140 -1.85 12.91 2.71
C PRO A 140 -2.70 11.66 2.44
N HIS A 141 -2.05 10.57 2.04
CA HIS A 141 -2.65 9.23 2.02
C HIS A 141 -2.35 8.49 3.32
#